data_AF-A0A9E7AYF2-F1
#
_entry.id   AF-A0A9E7AYF2-F1
#
_cell.length_a   1.000
_cell.length_b   1.000
_cell.length_c   1.000
_cell.angle_alpha   90.00
_cell.angle_beta   90.00
_cell.angle_gamma   90.00
#
_symmetry.space_group_name_H-M   'P 1'
#
loop_
_entity.id
_entity.type
_entity.pdbx_description
1 polymer ?
#
loop_
_entity_poly.entity_id
_entity_poly.type
_entity_poly.pdbx_seq_one_letter_code
_entity_poly.pdbx_strand_id
1 'polypeptide(L)'
;MTQQEIQYPVYRRLLNGLTYVKIISPVEMEEIQVVGRHYLVHHLQARILPERNHIYDLTFGIGQFCEEITEAGYLETRARAIDTGADHP
;
A
#
# COMPACT_ATOMS: atom_id res chain seq x y z
N MET A 1 17.36 8.90 -18.78
CA MET A 1 16.90 8.66 -17.40
C MET A 1 16.55 7.19 -17.34
N THR A 2 17.31 6.37 -16.62
CA THR A 2 17.10 4.93 -16.53
C THR A 2 15.82 4.69 -15.74
N GLN A 3 14.76 4.24 -16.42
CA GLN A 3 13.58 3.68 -15.77
C GLN A 3 14.09 2.50 -14.94
N GLN A 4 14.13 2.65 -13.61
CA GLN A 4 14.29 1.49 -12.75
C GLN A 4 13.12 0.55 -13.07
N GLU A 5 13.40 -0.66 -13.54
CA GLU A 5 12.40 -1.68 -13.78
C GLU A 5 11.83 -2.14 -12.43
N ILE A 6 10.88 -1.35 -11.91
CA ILE A 6 10.08 -1.74 -10.75
C ILE A 6 9.23 -2.92 -11.21
N GLN A 7 9.51 -4.10 -10.64
CA GLN A 7 8.68 -5.27 -10.83
C GLN A 7 7.46 -5.15 -9.91
N TYR A 8 6.34 -4.72 -10.49
CA TYR A 8 5.06 -4.72 -9.80
C TYR A 8 4.48 -6.14 -9.72
N PRO A 9 3.72 -6.47 -8.65
CA PRO A 9 3.38 -5.60 -7.52
C PRO A 9 4.53 -5.46 -6.51
N VAL A 10 4.70 -4.27 -5.95
CA VAL A 10 5.64 -4.02 -4.84
C VAL A 10 4.89 -3.77 -3.54
N TYR A 11 5.47 -4.23 -2.44
CA TYR A 11 4.87 -4.15 -1.12
C TYR A 11 5.68 -3.21 -0.23
N ARG A 12 5.00 -2.24 0.37
CA ARG A 12 5.59 -1.19 1.20
C ARG A 12 4.84 -1.09 2.53
N ARG A 13 5.51 -0.64 3.58
CA ARG A 13 4.86 -0.23 4.83
C ARG A 13 5.24 1.20 5.13
N LEU A 14 4.30 2.06 5.52
CA LEU A 14 4.65 3.41 5.94
C LEU A 14 5.42 3.36 7.26
N LEU A 15 6.30 4.34 7.47
CA LEU A 15 7.11 4.44 8.69
C LEU A 15 6.28 4.59 9.97
N ASN A 16 5.01 4.98 9.85
CA ASN A 16 4.05 4.99 10.97
C ASN A 16 3.75 3.58 11.51
N GLY A 17 4.11 2.50 10.78
CA GLY A 17 3.88 1.12 11.18
C GLY A 17 2.43 0.64 11.12
N LEU A 18 1.50 1.54 10.80
CA LEU A 18 0.05 1.29 10.79
C LEU A 18 -0.51 1.18 9.38
N THR A 19 0.25 1.49 8.33
CA THR A 19 -0.24 1.47 6.96
C THR A 19 0.63 0.58 6.08
N TYR A 20 0.01 -0.34 5.36
CA TYR A 20 0.63 -1.31 4.48
C TYR A 20 0.12 -1.08 3.08
N VAL A 21 0.99 -0.93 2.09
CA VAL A 21 0.61 -0.57 0.73
C VAL A 21 1.13 -1.64 -0.24
N LYS A 22 0.26 -2.07 -1.14
CA LYS A 22 0.57 -2.91 -2.29
C LYS A 22 0.40 -2.06 -3.52
N ILE A 23 1.50 -1.68 -4.15
CA ILE A 23 1.47 -0.92 -5.39
C ILE A 23 1.40 -1.93 -6.54
N ILE A 24 0.26 -1.95 -7.22
CA ILE A 24 -0.04 -2.88 -8.32
C ILE A 24 0.52 -2.34 -9.62
N SER A 25 0.59 -1.02 -9.76
CA SER A 25 1.04 -0.30 -10.95
C SER A 25 1.34 1.16 -10.60
N PRO A 26 2.01 1.93 -11.47
CA PRO A 26 2.30 3.35 -11.22
C PRO A 26 1.04 4.25 -11.09
N VAL A 27 -0.14 3.69 -11.35
CA VAL A 27 -1.44 4.38 -11.24
C VAL A 27 -2.45 3.60 -10.40
N GLU A 28 -2.06 2.50 -9.77
CA GLU A 28 -2.98 1.66 -8.99
C GLU A 28 -2.27 1.04 -7.79
N MET A 29 -2.88 1.19 -6.62
CA MET A 29 -2.38 0.62 -5.37
C MET A 29 -3.51 0.24 -4.42
N GLU A 30 -3.24 -0.69 -3.51
CA GLU A 30 -4.12 -1.10 -2.43
C GLU A 30 -3.42 -0.81 -1.09
N GLU A 31 -3.97 0.07 -0.27
CA GLU A 31 -3.47 0.34 1.08
C GLU A 31 -4.36 -0.28 2.16
N ILE A 32 -3.73 -0.72 3.24
CA ILE A 32 -4.36 -1.28 4.42
C ILE A 32 -3.93 -0.43 5.60
N GLN A 33 -4.87 0.29 6.19
CA GLN A 33 -4.63 1.12 7.36
C GLN A 33 -5.19 0.41 8.60
N VAL A 34 -4.34 0.24 9.61
CA VAL A 34 -4.69 -0.33 10.90
C VAL A 34 -5.18 0.81 11.80
N VAL A 35 -6.47 0.78 12.15
CA VAL A 35 -7.11 1.77 13.03
C VAL A 35 -7.62 1.07 14.28
N GLY A 36 -6.79 1.04 15.32
CA GLY A 36 -7.09 0.36 16.57
C GLY A 36 -7.19 -1.15 16.39
N ARG A 37 -8.41 -1.70 16.43
CA ARG A 37 -8.70 -3.14 16.21
C ARG A 37 -9.27 -3.43 14.82
N HIS A 38 -9.50 -2.40 14.02
CA HIS A 38 -10.07 -2.52 12.68
C HIS A 38 -8.97 -2.32 11.64
N TYR A 39 -9.20 -2.89 10.47
CA TYR A 39 -8.34 -2.73 9.31
C TYR A 39 -9.18 -2.13 8.19
N LEU A 40 -8.71 -1.04 7.61
CA LEU A 40 -9.35 -0.37 6.50
C LEU A 40 -8.56 -0.68 5.24
N VAL A 41 -9.18 -1.39 4.30
CA VAL A 41 -8.58 -1.68 3.00
C VAL A 41 -9.13 -0.69 1.98
N HIS A 42 -8.24 0.13 1.42
CA HIS A 42 -8.58 1.12 0.40
C HIS A 42 -7.86 0.78 -0.91
N HIS A 43 -8.63 0.60 -1.97
CA HIS A 43 -8.09 0.47 -3.32
C HIS A 43 -8.10 1.85 -3.99
N LEU A 44 -6.91 2.35 -4.32
CA LEU A 44 -6.71 3.67 -4.90
C LEU A 44 -6.23 3.54 -6.34
N GLN A 45 -7.04 4.04 -7.27
CA GLN A 45 -6.70 4.15 -8.68
C GLN A 45 -6.45 5.62 -9.01
N ALA A 46 -5.20 5.96 -9.29
CA ALA A 46 -4.75 7.33 -9.49
C ALA A 46 -5.25 7.93 -10.82
N ARG A 47 -6.38 8.64 -10.75
CA ARG A 47 -6.99 9.31 -11.91
C ARG A 47 -6.51 10.74 -12.08
N ILE A 48 -6.10 11.38 -10.99
CA ILE A 48 -5.60 12.76 -10.98
C ILE A 48 -4.13 12.84 -10.53
N LEU A 49 -3.48 13.95 -10.86
CA LEU A 49 -2.07 14.19 -10.57
C LEU A 49 -1.65 13.98 -9.11
N PRO A 50 -2.38 14.45 -8.07
CA PRO A 50 -1.94 14.27 -6.69
C PRO A 50 -1.85 12.80 -6.28
N GLU A 51 -2.82 11.97 -6.68
CA GLU A 51 -2.80 10.53 -6.43
C GLU A 51 -1.62 9.85 -7.15
N ARG A 52 -1.34 10.24 -8.40
CA ARG A 52 -0.19 9.70 -9.14
C ARG A 52 1.13 10.04 -8.46
N ASN A 53 1.26 11.29 -7.99
CA ASN A 53 2.43 11.72 -7.24
C ASN A 53 2.55 10.94 -5.93
N HIS A 54 1.43 10.62 -5.27
CA HIS A 54 1.43 9.82 -4.06
C HIS A 54 1.92 8.38 -4.30
N ILE A 55 1.40 7.70 -5.32
CA ILE A 55 1.88 6.36 -5.70
C ILE A 55 3.35 6.38 -6.08
N TYR A 56 3.77 7.40 -6.84
CA TYR A 56 5.16 7.58 -7.23
C TYR A 56 6.07 7.75 -6.01
N ASP A 57 5.69 8.62 -5.09
CA ASP A 57 6.45 8.86 -3.85
C ASP A 57 6.55 7.59 -2.99
N LEU A 58 5.49 6.80 -2.88
CA LEU A 58 5.54 5.50 -2.20
C LEU A 58 6.36 4.43 -2.95
N THR A 59 6.45 4.53 -4.27
CA THR A 59 7.22 3.60 -5.09
C THR A 59 8.73 3.84 -4.93
N PHE A 60 9.13 5.11 -4.93
CA PHE A 60 10.55 5.53 -4.97
C PHE A 60 11.08 6.08 -3.64
N GLY A 61 10.22 6.49 -2.71
CA GLY A 61 10.54 7.13 -1.43
C GLY A 61 10.84 6.14 -0.29
N ILE A 62 11.49 5.03 -0.61
CA ILE A 62 11.89 4.00 0.36
C ILE A 62 12.92 4.60 1.33
N GLY A 63 12.74 4.37 2.62
CA GLY A 63 13.56 4.92 3.70
C GLY A 63 13.16 6.33 4.15
N GLN A 64 12.40 7.07 3.33
CA GLN A 64 11.92 8.41 3.67
C GLN A 64 10.45 8.43 4.09
N PHE A 65 9.59 7.71 3.38
CA PHE A 65 8.14 7.67 3.64
C PHE A 65 7.66 6.26 3.98
N CYS A 66 8.33 5.25 3.43
CA CYS A 66 7.98 3.85 3.60
C CYS A 66 9.21 2.95 3.69
N GLU A 67 9.03 1.76 4.23
CA GLU A 67 9.99 0.68 4.21
C GLU A 67 9.52 -0.42 3.26
N GLU A 68 10.47 -1.18 2.69
CA GLU A 68 10.16 -2.35 1.89
C GLU A 68 9.71 -3.50 2.79
N ILE A 69 8.61 -4.15 2.42
CA ILE A 69 8.13 -5.36 3.08
C ILE A 69 7.98 -6.49 2.08
N THR A 70 7.90 -7.71 2.58
CA THR A 70 7.61 -8.89 1.75
C THR A 70 6.11 -9.02 1.50
N GLU A 71 5.76 -9.69 0.41
CA GLU A 71 4.37 -10.07 0.09
C GLU A 71 3.70 -10.79 1.26
N ALA A 72 4.41 -11.74 1.89
CA ALA A 72 3.89 -12.50 3.04
C ALA A 72 3.46 -11.59 4.20
N GLY A 73 4.25 -10.55 4.51
CA GLY A 73 3.91 -9.59 5.57
C GLY A 73 2.66 -8.78 5.23
N TYR A 74 2.48 -8.42 3.96
CA TYR A 74 1.28 -7.74 3.49
C TYR A 74 0.04 -8.65 3.56
N LEU A 75 0.16 -9.88 3.04
CA LEU A 75 -0.94 -10.85 3.01
C LEU A 75 -1.42 -11.23 4.42
N GLU A 76 -0.51 -11.33 5.39
CA GLU A 76 -0.90 -11.59 6.78
C GLU A 76 -1.79 -10.47 7.33
N THR A 77 -1.39 -9.21 7.14
CA THR A 77 -2.20 -8.05 7.55
C THR A 77 -3.54 -8.01 6.80
N ARG A 78 -3.54 -8.32 5.50
CA ARG A 78 -4.76 -8.39 4.68
C ARG A 78 -5.71 -9.49 5.15
N ALA A 79 -5.19 -10.66 5.51
CA ALA A 79 -6.00 -11.75 6.04
C ALA A 79 -6.67 -11.34 7.37
N ARG A 80 -5.93 -10.66 8.26
CA ARG A 80 -6.50 -10.10 9.50
C ARG A 80 -7.58 -9.06 9.24
N ALA A 81 -7.45 -8.29 8.17
CA ALA A 81 -8.45 -7.31 7.76
C ALA A 81 -9.77 -7.96 7.29
N ILE A 82 -9.68 -9.10 6.61
CA ILE A 82 -10.86 -9.87 6.17
C ILE A 82 -11.55 -10.53 7.38
N ASP A 83 -10.77 -11.05 8.33
CA ASP A 83 -11.28 -11.73 9.54
C ASP A 83 -12.04 -10.79 10.50
N THR A 84 -11.67 -9.51 10.54
CA THR A 84 -12.30 -8.50 11.42
C THR A 84 -13.62 -7.93 10.90
N GLY A 85 -14.16 -8.44 9.79
CA GLY A 85 -15.53 -8.17 9.36
C GLY A 85 -15.75 -6.78 8.78
N ALA A 86 -15.30 -6.56 7.53
CA ALA A 86 -15.92 -5.56 6.66
C ALA A 86 -17.19 -6.15 6.00
N ASP A 87 -18.14 -6.59 6.82
CA ASP A 87 -19.56 -6.61 6.46
C ASP A 87 -20.18 -5.39 7.15
N HIS A 88 -20.31 -4.29 6.42
CA HIS A 88 -21.36 -3.34 6.72
C HIS A 88 -22.12 -3.03 5.43
N PRO A 89 -23.33 -3.58 5.24
CA PRO A 89 -24.22 -3.23 4.14
C PRO A 89 -24.69 -1.78 4.20
#